data_AF-A0A4Q9L7Y8-F1
#
_entry.id   AF-A0A4Q9L7Y8-F1
#
_cell.length_a   1.000
_cell.length_b   1.000
_cell.length_c   1.000
_cell.angle_alpha   90.00
_cell.angle_beta   90.00
_cell.angle_gamma   90.00
#
_symmetry.space_group_name_H-M   'P 1'
#
loop_
_entity.id
_entity.type
_entity.pdbx_description
1 polymer ?
#
loop_
_entity_poly.entity_id
_entity_poly.type
_entity_poly.pdbx_seq_one_letter_code
_entity_poly.pdbx_strand_id
1 'polypeptide(L)'
;MYFTKKLRNLNRFGCNNVHPFKMQRNHSISTEKEIPPNYELRLEISEEKQLKITVLQGNCEVKGQELLLEKTYLFSSIKTFLYTFTGCKIKLEGSYDVMYMSAQTNVPNIFKFFMSQLSEPTFEKILVIGKGRSTFSTILTNFFIRLHRKVLFTDLDPQCSNIIFPGTISSTIVDKLIDYKDGISVYQPLVYFYGNTVLNNLEYYFLLLQELQNAIIKKSHKDIHIFICPNNISDEHFKKICNIFEINKVIVIGDERLFSFLEFEPKINICQSNGYIDALNDLNYNFENEKISKYFYGSDNEYTPYSINLKIGTNLSVVSICEENILPATALPLGTVRKAGFGEIKDVRPSIGSVLAISDSDRRDNVHISPVIGFFVVNSTDTITKVLAPQSKPPKASFLIQGDIKYTGDLR
;
A
#
# COMPACT_ATOMS: atom_id res chain seq x y z
N MET A 1 -15.06 24.05 9.57
CA MET A 1 -16.37 24.24 10.23
C MET A 1 -17.54 24.53 9.26
N TYR A 2 -17.37 24.33 7.94
CA TYR A 2 -18.43 24.48 6.91
C TYR A 2 -19.09 23.15 6.48
N PHE A 3 -18.62 22.00 7.00
CA PHE A 3 -18.93 20.66 6.51
C PHE A 3 -20.26 20.05 7.06
N THR A 4 -20.87 20.64 8.09
CA THR A 4 -21.96 19.97 8.83
C THR A 4 -23.37 20.50 8.56
N LYS A 5 -23.55 21.57 7.77
CA LYS A 5 -24.84 22.29 7.71
C LYS A 5 -25.73 22.06 6.48
N LYS A 6 -25.35 21.24 5.48
CA LYS A 6 -26.13 21.15 4.21
C LYS A 6 -26.51 19.75 3.70
N LEU A 7 -26.58 18.73 4.56
CA LEU A 7 -26.89 17.34 4.15
C LEU A 7 -28.24 16.79 4.66
N ARG A 8 -29.24 17.64 4.96
CA ARG A 8 -30.54 17.18 5.46
C ARG A 8 -31.61 16.80 4.42
N ASN A 9 -31.34 16.91 3.11
CA ASN A 9 -32.36 16.67 2.07
C ASN A 9 -31.93 15.61 1.04
N LEU A 10 -31.70 14.38 1.46
CA LEU A 10 -31.54 13.23 0.56
C LEU A 10 -32.51 12.12 0.98
N ASN A 11 -33.78 12.31 0.65
CA ASN A 11 -34.78 11.25 0.60
C ASN A 11 -35.66 11.53 -0.62
N ARG A 12 -35.78 10.52 -1.49
CA ARG A 12 -36.37 10.49 -2.85
C ARG A 12 -35.32 10.75 -3.93
N PHE A 13 -35.00 9.73 -4.73
CA PHE A 13 -35.56 9.54 -6.08
C PHE A 13 -35.15 8.16 -6.63
N GLY A 14 -36.06 7.56 -7.39
CA GLY A 14 -36.04 6.16 -7.79
C GLY A 14 -35.16 5.83 -9.00
N CYS A 15 -34.93 4.52 -9.14
CA CYS A 15 -34.32 3.86 -10.28
C CYS A 15 -35.10 4.14 -11.56
N ASN A 16 -34.38 4.56 -12.61
CA ASN A 16 -34.39 3.98 -13.96
C ASN A 16 -33.81 5.01 -14.93
N ASN A 17 -32.62 4.72 -15.48
CA ASN A 17 -32.23 5.03 -16.86
C ASN A 17 -30.78 4.56 -17.08
N VAL A 18 -30.64 3.40 -17.73
CA VAL A 18 -29.36 2.95 -18.28
C VAL A 18 -29.24 3.59 -19.67
N HIS A 19 -28.37 4.59 -19.82
CA HIS A 19 -27.99 5.10 -21.13
C HIS A 19 -26.81 4.30 -21.68
N PRO A 20 -26.90 3.74 -22.90
CA PRO A 20 -25.76 3.05 -23.51
C PRO A 20 -24.74 4.09 -24.00
N PHE A 21 -23.51 4.05 -23.47
CA PHE A 21 -22.43 4.94 -23.90
C PHE A 21 -21.53 4.24 -24.93
N LYS A 22 -21.30 4.92 -26.06
CA LYS A 22 -20.36 4.49 -27.10
C LYS A 22 -18.91 4.75 -26.65
N MET A 23 -18.05 3.73 -26.76
CA MET A 23 -16.58 3.90 -26.73
C MET A 23 -16.16 4.88 -27.83
N GLN A 24 -15.49 5.97 -27.45
CA GLN A 24 -14.83 6.88 -28.40
C GLN A 24 -13.31 6.74 -28.24
N ARG A 25 -12.61 6.51 -29.36
CA ARG A 25 -11.14 6.50 -29.48
C ARG A 25 -10.66 7.82 -30.11
N ASN A 26 -9.68 8.45 -29.45
CA ASN A 26 -8.71 9.49 -29.83
C ASN A 26 -9.11 10.66 -30.77
N HIS A 27 -9.05 11.90 -30.23
CA HIS A 27 -8.12 12.98 -30.66
C HIS A 27 -8.18 14.17 -29.69
N SER A 28 -7.07 14.91 -29.60
CA SER A 28 -6.77 16.01 -28.67
C SER A 28 -7.71 17.22 -28.86
N ILE A 29 -8.86 17.18 -28.19
CA ILE A 29 -9.80 18.29 -28.06
C ILE A 29 -9.95 18.53 -26.56
N SER A 30 -9.75 19.77 -26.11
CA SER A 30 -10.14 20.16 -24.76
C SER A 30 -11.64 19.96 -24.63
N THR A 31 -12.05 18.96 -23.86
CA THR A 31 -13.47 18.62 -23.69
C THR A 31 -13.91 18.94 -22.28
N GLU A 32 -15.01 19.66 -22.15
CA GLU A 32 -15.69 19.84 -20.87
C GLU A 32 -16.63 18.67 -20.62
N LYS A 33 -16.68 18.20 -19.38
CA LYS A 33 -17.52 17.08 -18.98
C LYS A 33 -18.18 17.36 -17.63
N GLU A 34 -19.47 17.13 -17.57
CA GLU A 34 -20.24 17.16 -16.33
C GLU A 34 -20.29 15.76 -15.71
N ILE A 35 -19.99 15.67 -14.42
CA ILE A 35 -20.12 14.45 -13.62
C ILE A 35 -21.31 14.68 -12.67
N PRO A 36 -22.37 13.84 -12.75
CA PRO A 36 -23.53 13.97 -11.86
C PRO A 36 -23.19 13.72 -10.38
N PRO A 37 -24.05 14.15 -9.44
CA PRO A 37 -23.90 13.83 -8.03
C PRO A 37 -23.87 12.32 -7.77
N ASN A 38 -22.97 11.87 -6.89
CA ASN A 38 -22.74 10.48 -6.51
C ASN A 38 -22.28 9.56 -7.66
N TYR A 39 -21.68 10.14 -8.70
CA TYR A 39 -21.03 9.37 -9.77
C TYR A 39 -19.52 9.40 -9.61
N GLU A 40 -18.90 8.35 -10.14
CA GLU A 40 -17.47 8.30 -10.39
C GLU A 40 -17.16 8.30 -11.89
N LEU A 41 -16.16 9.08 -12.29
CA LEU A 41 -15.52 9.01 -13.60
C LEU A 41 -14.29 8.10 -13.46
N ARG A 42 -14.39 6.88 -13.97
CA ARG A 42 -13.30 5.90 -13.97
C ARG A 42 -12.42 6.12 -15.19
N LEU A 43 -11.11 6.01 -14.99
CA LEU A 43 -10.13 6.22 -16.03
C LEU A 43 -8.95 5.24 -15.93
N GLU A 44 -8.46 4.84 -17.09
CA GLU A 44 -7.24 4.06 -17.26
C GLU A 44 -6.35 4.79 -18.26
N ILE A 45 -5.08 5.00 -17.87
CA ILE A 45 -4.08 5.70 -18.64
C ILE A 45 -2.78 4.91 -18.56
N SER A 46 -2.29 4.46 -19.70
CA SER A 46 -0.98 3.83 -19.90
C SER A 46 0.16 4.84 -19.78
N GLU A 47 1.38 4.34 -19.62
CA GLU A 47 2.59 5.14 -19.43
C GLU A 47 2.86 6.14 -20.57
N GLU A 48 2.56 5.75 -21.82
CA GLU A 48 2.72 6.56 -23.04
C GLU A 48 1.72 7.73 -23.15
N LYS A 49 0.70 7.75 -22.30
CA LYS A 49 -0.42 8.71 -22.36
C LYS A 49 -0.44 9.62 -21.14
N GLN A 50 -0.97 10.81 -21.37
CA GLN A 50 -1.14 11.81 -20.32
C GLN A 50 -2.50 12.49 -20.48
N LEU A 51 -3.21 12.62 -19.36
CA LEU A 51 -4.47 13.34 -19.27
C LEU A 51 -4.37 14.44 -18.21
N LYS A 52 -4.60 15.68 -18.63
CA LYS A 52 -4.77 16.82 -17.75
C LYS A 52 -6.25 16.97 -17.41
N ILE A 53 -6.54 17.08 -16.12
CA ILE A 53 -7.90 17.32 -15.61
C ILE A 53 -7.89 18.59 -14.78
N THR A 54 -8.81 19.51 -15.09
CA THR A 54 -9.02 20.75 -14.32
C THR A 54 -10.46 20.82 -13.84
N VAL A 55 -10.68 21.06 -12.55
CA VAL A 55 -12.04 21.23 -12.02
C VAL A 55 -12.51 22.66 -12.29
N LEU A 56 -13.57 22.81 -13.09
CA LEU A 56 -14.13 24.12 -13.44
C LEU A 56 -15.22 24.56 -12.46
N GLN A 57 -16.03 23.62 -11.97
CA GLN A 57 -17.14 23.91 -11.06
C GLN A 57 -17.44 22.72 -10.14
N GLY A 58 -17.90 23.00 -8.92
CA GLY A 58 -18.29 21.97 -7.95
C GLY A 58 -17.09 21.35 -7.25
N ASN A 59 -17.29 20.19 -6.62
CA ASN A 59 -16.27 19.50 -5.84
C ASN A 59 -16.01 18.14 -6.47
N CYS A 60 -14.75 17.77 -6.57
CA CYS A 60 -14.30 16.50 -7.12
C CYS A 60 -13.14 15.97 -6.29
N GLU A 61 -13.08 14.66 -6.08
CA GLU A 61 -12.03 14.02 -5.31
C GLU A 61 -11.49 12.76 -5.99
N VAL A 62 -10.21 12.45 -5.77
CA VAL A 62 -9.59 11.19 -6.16
C VAL A 62 -9.22 10.45 -4.89
N LYS A 63 -9.86 9.30 -4.63
CA LYS A 63 -9.62 8.49 -3.42
C LYS A 63 -9.65 9.34 -2.12
N GLY A 64 -10.59 10.27 -2.00
CA GLY A 64 -10.75 11.16 -0.85
C GLY A 64 -9.86 12.41 -0.83
N GLN A 65 -8.89 12.53 -1.75
CA GLN A 65 -8.12 13.76 -1.96
C GLN A 65 -8.94 14.74 -2.80
N GLU A 66 -9.30 15.89 -2.22
CA GLU A 66 -10.08 16.93 -2.90
C GLU A 66 -9.23 17.68 -3.93
N LEU A 67 -9.76 17.81 -5.15
CA LEU A 67 -9.14 18.56 -6.24
C LEU A 67 -9.59 20.03 -6.18
N LEU A 68 -8.62 20.95 -6.30
CA LEU A 68 -8.87 22.39 -6.23
C LEU A 68 -9.49 22.90 -7.53
N LEU A 69 -10.41 23.87 -7.40
CA LEU A 69 -10.96 24.61 -8.53
C LEU A 69 -9.85 25.30 -9.30
N GLU A 70 -9.98 25.30 -10.63
CA GLU A 70 -9.08 25.95 -11.60
C GLU A 70 -7.64 25.43 -11.58
N LYS A 71 -7.31 24.43 -10.75
CA LYS A 71 -6.02 23.76 -10.75
C LYS A 71 -6.04 22.58 -11.71
N THR A 72 -5.02 22.51 -12.57
CA THR A 72 -4.80 21.39 -13.48
C THR A 72 -3.96 20.30 -12.81
N TYR A 73 -4.44 19.06 -12.91
CA TYR A 73 -3.80 17.86 -12.40
C TYR A 73 -3.42 16.94 -13.56
N LEU A 74 -2.22 16.35 -13.52
CA LEU A 74 -1.71 15.46 -14.55
C LEU A 74 -1.85 13.99 -14.11
N PHE A 75 -2.47 13.18 -14.95
CA PHE A 75 -2.64 11.75 -14.75
C PHE A 75 -1.91 10.99 -15.85
N SER A 76 -1.08 10.03 -15.45
CA SER A 76 -0.26 9.16 -16.31
C SER A 76 0.01 7.85 -15.58
N SER A 77 0.14 6.74 -16.32
CA SER A 77 0.39 5.41 -15.76
C SER A 77 -0.49 5.07 -14.55
N ILE A 78 -1.80 5.27 -14.68
CA ILE A 78 -2.73 5.17 -13.54
C ILE A 78 -4.09 4.61 -13.94
N LYS A 79 -4.60 3.72 -13.08
CA LYS A 79 -6.00 3.26 -13.07
C LYS A 79 -6.67 3.80 -11.82
N THR A 80 -7.59 4.75 -11.99
CA THR A 80 -8.22 5.43 -10.85
C THR A 80 -9.63 5.93 -11.21
N PHE A 81 -10.27 6.61 -10.27
CA PHE A 81 -11.53 7.27 -10.49
C PHE A 81 -11.56 8.64 -9.82
N LEU A 82 -12.32 9.56 -10.42
CA LEU A 82 -12.72 10.83 -9.83
C LEU A 82 -14.15 10.67 -9.31
N TYR A 83 -14.43 11.10 -8.09
CA TYR A 83 -15.75 11.01 -7.48
C TYR A 83 -16.26 12.39 -7.07
N THR A 84 -17.58 12.58 -7.10
CA THR A 84 -18.23 13.80 -6.62
C THR A 84 -19.51 13.49 -5.84
N PHE A 85 -19.66 14.08 -4.66
CA PHE A 85 -20.89 13.96 -3.86
C PHE A 85 -22.04 14.81 -4.42
N THR A 86 -21.72 15.99 -4.96
CA THR A 86 -22.70 17.03 -5.33
C THR A 86 -22.79 17.32 -6.82
N GLY A 87 -21.95 16.67 -7.63
CA GLY A 87 -21.76 16.99 -9.03
C GLY A 87 -20.63 17.98 -9.25
N CYS A 88 -19.97 17.88 -10.39
CA CYS A 88 -18.91 18.79 -10.79
C CYS A 88 -18.80 18.90 -12.32
N LYS A 89 -18.13 19.96 -12.79
CA LYS A 89 -17.75 20.15 -14.19
C LYS A 89 -16.23 20.17 -14.28
N ILE A 90 -15.67 19.36 -15.17
CA ILE A 90 -14.23 19.25 -15.38
C ILE A 90 -13.87 19.54 -16.83
N LYS A 91 -12.64 20.01 -17.05
CA LYS A 91 -11.99 20.13 -18.35
C LYS A 91 -10.97 19.01 -18.50
N LEU A 92 -11.01 18.32 -19.64
CA LEU A 92 -10.12 17.21 -19.99
C LEU A 92 -9.25 17.61 -21.19
N GLU A 93 -7.93 17.43 -21.07
CA GLU A 93 -6.95 17.72 -22.12
C GLU A 93 -5.90 16.62 -22.19
N GLY A 94 -5.82 15.90 -23.31
CA GLY A 94 -4.83 14.83 -23.49
C GLY A 94 -5.45 13.53 -24.00
N SER A 95 -4.82 12.41 -23.69
CA SER A 95 -5.22 11.07 -24.14
C SER A 95 -5.37 10.10 -22.97
N TYR A 96 -6.25 9.11 -23.14
CA TYR A 96 -6.53 8.06 -22.17
C TYR A 96 -6.81 6.74 -22.91
N ASP A 97 -6.84 5.61 -22.18
CA ASP A 97 -7.20 4.30 -22.73
C ASP A 97 -8.69 4.02 -22.56
N VAL A 98 -9.17 4.18 -21.33
CA VAL A 98 -10.56 3.92 -20.95
C VAL A 98 -11.05 5.09 -20.11
N MET A 99 -12.25 5.58 -20.39
CA MET A 99 -12.92 6.58 -19.56
C MET A 99 -14.44 6.42 -19.62
N TYR A 100 -15.09 6.22 -18.47
CA TYR A 100 -16.54 6.11 -18.38
C TYR A 100 -17.05 6.54 -17.01
N MET A 101 -18.34 6.87 -16.92
CA MET A 101 -18.98 7.28 -15.67
C MET A 101 -19.85 6.15 -15.11
N SER A 102 -19.94 6.04 -13.79
CA SER A 102 -20.77 5.05 -13.11
C SER A 102 -21.37 5.62 -11.83
N ALA A 103 -22.63 5.28 -11.56
CA ALA A 103 -23.27 5.51 -10.25
C ALA A 103 -22.96 4.38 -9.25
N GLN A 104 -22.46 3.24 -9.73
CA GLN A 104 -22.19 2.06 -8.92
C GLN A 104 -20.83 2.20 -8.25
N THR A 105 -20.81 2.92 -7.13
CA THR A 105 -19.62 3.24 -6.35
C THR A 105 -19.83 2.91 -4.87
N ASN A 106 -18.76 2.58 -4.16
CA ASN A 106 -18.81 2.30 -2.73
C ASN A 106 -18.43 3.50 -1.85
N VAL A 107 -18.01 4.64 -2.44
CA VAL A 107 -17.59 5.84 -1.69
C VAL A 107 -18.65 6.34 -0.68
N PRO A 108 -19.96 6.39 -1.00
CA PRO A 108 -20.98 6.74 0.00
C PRO A 108 -21.00 5.82 1.23
N ASN A 109 -20.76 4.53 1.03
CA ASN A 109 -20.71 3.56 2.13
C ASN A 109 -19.46 3.76 3.00
N ILE A 110 -18.32 4.06 2.37
CA ILE A 110 -17.07 4.42 3.09
C ILE A 110 -17.27 5.71 3.89
N PHE A 111 -17.91 6.72 3.29
CA PHE A 111 -18.21 7.98 3.98
C PHE A 111 -19.17 7.78 5.15
N LYS A 112 -20.21 6.95 4.99
CA LYS A 112 -21.13 6.57 6.09
C LYS A 112 -20.38 5.89 7.23
N PHE A 113 -19.46 4.97 6.91
CA PHE A 113 -18.59 4.34 7.91
C PHE A 113 -17.70 5.37 8.61
N PHE A 114 -17.00 6.23 7.87
CA PHE A 114 -16.20 7.31 8.44
C PHE A 114 -16.99 8.17 9.43
N MET A 115 -18.23 8.56 9.07
CA MET A 115 -19.09 9.36 9.96
C MET A 115 -19.47 8.64 11.26
N SER A 116 -19.61 7.30 11.26
CA SER A 116 -19.86 6.56 12.50
C SER A 116 -18.65 6.60 13.42
N GLN A 117 -17.43 6.55 12.87
CA GLN A 117 -16.18 6.59 13.65
C GLN A 117 -15.91 7.97 14.27
N LEU A 118 -16.50 9.04 13.74
CA LEU A 118 -16.45 10.36 14.38
C LEU A 118 -17.35 10.46 15.61
N SER A 119 -18.34 9.57 15.73
CA SER A 119 -19.25 9.53 16.88
C SER A 119 -18.66 8.74 18.05
N GLU A 120 -17.62 7.95 17.80
CA GLU A 120 -16.90 7.16 18.80
C GLU A 120 -15.70 7.98 19.33
N PRO A 121 -15.65 8.34 20.62
CA PRO A 121 -14.58 9.18 21.18
C PRO A 121 -13.28 8.40 21.45
N THR A 122 -13.25 7.09 21.20
CA THR A 122 -12.14 6.21 21.53
C THR A 122 -11.19 6.00 20.36
N PHE A 123 -9.93 5.75 20.68
CA PHE A 123 -8.97 5.21 19.72
C PHE A 123 -9.47 3.86 19.20
N GLU A 124 -9.41 3.66 17.88
CA GLU A 124 -9.88 2.44 17.21
C GLU A 124 -8.78 1.82 16.35
N LYS A 125 -8.60 0.51 16.48
CA LYS A 125 -7.76 -0.33 15.62
C LYS A 125 -8.62 -1.09 14.60
N ILE A 126 -8.57 -0.65 13.35
CA ILE A 126 -9.41 -1.13 12.26
C ILE A 126 -8.57 -1.98 11.30
N LEU A 127 -8.91 -3.25 11.15
CA LEU A 127 -8.29 -4.16 10.19
C LEU A 127 -9.12 -4.23 8.90
N VAL A 128 -8.49 -4.03 7.75
CA VAL A 128 -9.16 -4.05 6.44
C VAL A 128 -8.68 -5.23 5.62
N ILE A 129 -9.62 -6.06 5.16
CA ILE A 129 -9.37 -7.26 4.34
C ILE A 129 -10.25 -7.29 3.09
N GLY A 130 -9.86 -8.08 2.09
CA GLY A 130 -10.64 -8.31 0.88
C GLY A 130 -10.24 -7.43 -0.31
N LYS A 131 -11.11 -7.39 -1.31
CA LYS A 131 -10.81 -6.83 -2.65
C LYS A 131 -11.08 -5.33 -2.68
N GLY A 132 -10.03 -4.53 -2.60
CA GLY A 132 -10.10 -3.06 -2.56
C GLY A 132 -9.66 -2.43 -1.25
N ARG A 133 -9.09 -3.23 -0.33
CA ARG A 133 -8.54 -2.79 0.97
C ARG A 133 -7.64 -1.55 0.87
N SER A 134 -6.69 -1.50 -0.07
CA SER A 134 -5.81 -0.34 -0.27
C SER A 134 -6.58 0.95 -0.61
N THR A 135 -7.52 0.87 -1.54
CA THR A 135 -8.34 2.01 -1.97
C THR A 135 -9.25 2.49 -0.83
N PHE A 136 -9.89 1.56 -0.11
CA PHE A 136 -10.71 1.90 1.05
C PHE A 136 -9.90 2.57 2.15
N SER A 137 -8.76 1.98 2.54
CA SER A 137 -7.89 2.53 3.58
C SER A 137 -7.36 3.90 3.18
N THR A 138 -7.08 4.12 1.89
CA THR A 138 -6.68 5.44 1.36
C THR A 138 -7.79 6.48 1.52
N ILE A 139 -9.02 6.16 1.06
CA ILE A 139 -10.18 7.07 1.16
C ILE A 139 -10.48 7.41 2.61
N LEU A 140 -10.54 6.39 3.47
CA LEU A 140 -10.83 6.55 4.88
C LEU A 140 -9.76 7.40 5.59
N THR A 141 -8.48 7.15 5.30
CA THR A 141 -7.38 7.96 5.83
C THR A 141 -7.51 9.41 5.38
N ASN A 142 -7.72 9.65 4.09
CA ASN A 142 -7.90 11.01 3.56
C ASN A 142 -9.08 11.75 4.20
N PHE A 143 -10.19 11.07 4.48
CA PHE A 143 -11.30 11.67 5.23
C PHE A 143 -10.91 12.09 6.66
N PHE A 144 -10.11 11.30 7.38
CA PHE A 144 -9.57 11.70 8.68
C PHE A 144 -8.60 12.88 8.59
N ILE A 145 -7.69 12.88 7.60
CA ILE A 145 -6.75 13.99 7.39
C ILE A 145 -7.49 15.30 7.08
N ARG A 146 -8.59 15.25 6.31
CA ARG A 146 -9.44 16.43 6.05
C ARG A 146 -10.07 17.03 7.29
N LEU A 147 -10.18 16.26 8.38
CA LEU A 147 -10.58 16.75 9.71
C LEU A 147 -9.39 17.06 10.63
N HIS A 148 -8.18 17.16 10.07
CA HIS A 148 -6.93 17.40 10.80
C HIS A 148 -6.65 16.33 11.87
N ARG A 149 -7.16 15.10 11.67
CA ARG A 149 -6.82 13.94 12.49
C ARG A 149 -5.70 13.17 11.81
N LYS A 150 -4.73 12.69 12.58
CA LYS A 150 -3.68 11.81 12.07
C LYS A 150 -4.19 10.36 12.08
N VAL A 151 -3.58 9.53 11.25
CA VAL A 151 -3.89 8.09 11.21
C VAL A 151 -2.58 7.33 11.32
N LEU A 152 -2.50 6.39 12.25
CA LEU A 152 -1.43 5.40 12.21
C LEU A 152 -1.80 4.37 11.15
N PHE A 153 -1.03 4.31 10.07
CA PHE A 153 -1.29 3.42 8.95
C PHE A 153 -0.26 2.30 8.97
N THR A 154 -0.72 1.05 9.09
CA THR A 154 0.13 -0.13 9.15
C THR A 154 -0.20 -1.08 8.01
N ASP A 155 0.82 -1.44 7.24
CA ASP A 155 0.73 -2.41 6.17
C ASP A 155 1.43 -3.71 6.58
N LEU A 156 0.66 -4.77 6.68
CA LEU A 156 1.12 -6.10 7.04
C LEU A 156 1.30 -7.00 5.82
N ASP A 157 1.15 -6.47 4.60
CA ASP A 157 1.21 -7.28 3.39
C ASP A 157 2.51 -7.12 2.60
N PRO A 158 3.41 -8.14 2.64
CA PRO A 158 4.62 -8.12 1.84
C PRO A 158 4.35 -8.18 0.33
N GLN A 159 3.22 -8.72 -0.13
CA GLN A 159 2.96 -8.81 -1.57
C GLN A 159 2.62 -7.44 -2.18
N CYS A 160 1.79 -6.67 -1.48
CA CYS A 160 1.15 -5.45 -1.99
C CYS A 160 1.32 -4.24 -1.05
N SER A 161 2.54 -4.01 -0.58
CA SER A 161 2.85 -2.91 0.34
C SER A 161 2.49 -1.55 -0.27
N ASN A 162 1.75 -0.75 0.50
CA ASN A 162 1.22 0.57 0.15
C ASN A 162 2.12 1.71 0.67
N ILE A 163 3.02 1.43 1.62
CA ILE A 163 3.88 2.44 2.25
C ILE A 163 5.24 2.53 1.53
N ILE A 164 5.94 1.40 1.37
CA ILE A 164 7.29 1.36 0.79
C ILE A 164 7.24 0.68 -0.58
N PHE A 165 7.50 -0.62 -0.63
CA PHE A 165 7.42 -1.48 -1.80
C PHE A 165 7.30 -2.96 -1.33
N PRO A 166 6.99 -3.92 -2.22
CA PRO A 166 6.82 -5.32 -1.83
C PRO A 166 8.01 -5.91 -1.04
N GLY A 167 7.76 -6.92 -0.20
CA GLY A 167 8.71 -7.50 0.75
C GLY A 167 8.83 -6.79 2.09
N THR A 168 8.10 -5.71 2.28
CA THR A 168 8.15 -4.90 3.50
C THR A 168 6.88 -5.07 4.31
N ILE A 169 7.05 -5.09 5.63
CA ILE A 169 5.98 -4.88 6.61
C ILE A 169 6.29 -3.54 7.27
N SER A 170 5.32 -2.64 7.34
CA SER A 170 5.63 -1.27 7.75
C SER A 170 4.49 -0.54 8.44
N SER A 171 4.84 0.52 9.18
CA SER A 171 3.91 1.40 9.87
C SER A 171 4.40 2.84 9.81
N THR A 172 3.50 3.78 9.51
CA THR A 172 3.79 5.20 9.47
C THR A 172 2.61 6.03 9.97
N ILE A 173 2.91 7.19 10.55
CA ILE A 173 1.88 8.18 10.85
C ILE A 173 1.59 8.95 9.57
N VAL A 174 0.33 8.98 9.16
CA VAL A 174 -0.15 9.80 8.05
C VAL A 174 -0.78 11.05 8.63
N ASP A 175 -0.20 12.20 8.30
CA ASP A 175 -0.66 13.53 8.74
C ASP A 175 -0.90 14.51 7.59
N LYS A 176 -0.70 14.03 6.34
CA LYS A 176 -0.98 14.73 5.09
C LYS A 176 -1.84 13.86 4.19
N LEU A 177 -2.55 14.48 3.25
CA LEU A 177 -3.37 13.76 2.30
C LEU A 177 -2.49 12.76 1.53
N ILE A 178 -2.97 11.53 1.44
CA ILE A 178 -2.44 10.51 0.53
C ILE A 178 -2.76 10.98 -0.88
N ASP A 179 -1.71 11.35 -1.60
CA ASP A 179 -1.82 11.89 -2.94
C ASP A 179 -2.13 10.77 -3.95
N TYR A 180 -2.96 11.06 -4.97
CA TYR A 180 -3.33 10.06 -5.97
C TYR A 180 -2.15 9.52 -6.78
N LYS A 181 -1.09 10.35 -6.93
CA LYS A 181 0.12 10.06 -7.67
C LYS A 181 1.24 9.63 -6.72
N ASP A 182 1.52 10.44 -5.71
CA ASP A 182 2.66 10.21 -4.81
C ASP A 182 2.35 9.18 -3.72
N GLY A 183 1.07 8.91 -3.44
CA GLY A 183 0.67 7.98 -2.40
C GLY A 183 0.94 8.56 -1.00
N ILE A 184 1.35 7.70 -0.07
CA ILE A 184 1.60 8.11 1.31
C ILE A 184 2.93 8.88 1.36
N SER A 185 2.91 10.11 1.88
CA SER A 185 4.14 10.84 2.19
C SER A 185 4.84 10.16 3.37
N VAL A 186 5.90 9.43 3.07
CA VAL A 186 6.64 8.65 4.07
C VAL A 186 7.60 9.54 4.85
N TYR A 187 7.41 9.66 6.17
CA TYR A 187 8.34 10.34 7.08
C TYR A 187 8.64 9.45 8.28
N GLN A 188 9.90 9.01 8.39
CA GLN A 188 10.38 8.11 9.46
C GLN A 188 9.46 6.88 9.69
N PRO A 189 9.18 6.08 8.63
CA PRO A 189 8.39 4.88 8.75
C PRO A 189 9.14 3.85 9.62
N LEU A 190 8.39 3.03 10.34
CA LEU A 190 8.91 1.82 10.93
C LEU A 190 8.79 0.70 9.89
N VAL A 191 9.90 0.12 9.46
CA VAL A 191 9.93 -0.88 8.39
C VAL A 191 10.69 -2.11 8.84
N TYR A 192 10.11 -3.28 8.57
CA TYR A 192 10.74 -4.58 8.68
C TYR A 192 10.78 -5.21 7.30
N PHE A 193 11.89 -5.88 6.98
CA PHE A 193 12.09 -6.51 5.69
C PHE A 193 11.85 -8.01 5.80
N TYR A 194 10.73 -8.48 5.25
CA TYR A 194 10.44 -9.91 5.13
C TYR A 194 11.21 -10.54 3.97
N GLY A 195 11.53 -9.75 2.93
CA GLY A 195 12.42 -10.14 1.84
C GLY A 195 11.76 -10.83 0.66
N ASN A 196 10.54 -11.34 0.83
CA ASN A 196 9.78 -12.06 -0.19
C ASN A 196 8.38 -11.46 -0.37
N THR A 197 7.78 -11.62 -1.54
CA THR A 197 6.39 -11.19 -1.78
C THR A 197 5.38 -12.27 -1.41
N VAL A 198 5.81 -13.54 -1.41
CA VAL A 198 5.00 -14.70 -0.98
C VAL A 198 5.37 -15.08 0.45
N LEU A 199 4.35 -15.30 1.28
CA LEU A 199 4.50 -15.73 2.68
C LEU A 199 4.89 -17.22 2.78
N ASN A 200 6.15 -17.53 2.50
CA ASN A 200 6.69 -18.89 2.58
C ASN A 200 6.98 -19.29 4.04
N ASN A 201 7.66 -18.42 4.79
CA ASN A 201 7.95 -18.61 6.21
C ASN A 201 6.96 -17.82 7.08
N LEU A 202 5.88 -18.47 7.51
CA LEU A 202 4.87 -17.86 8.36
C LEU A 202 5.36 -17.60 9.79
N GLU A 203 6.24 -18.44 10.32
CA GLU A 203 6.81 -18.26 11.66
C GLU A 203 7.64 -16.99 11.74
N TYR A 204 8.51 -16.77 10.74
CA TYR A 204 9.27 -15.55 10.60
C TYR A 204 8.38 -14.32 10.38
N TYR A 205 7.36 -14.44 9.53
CA TYR A 205 6.37 -13.38 9.34
C TYR A 205 5.72 -12.97 10.67
N PHE A 206 5.24 -13.92 11.46
CA PHE A 206 4.62 -13.63 12.76
C PHE A 206 5.60 -13.05 13.79
N LEU A 207 6.87 -13.47 13.75
CA LEU A 207 7.91 -12.87 14.58
C LEU A 207 8.09 -11.38 14.23
N LEU A 208 8.16 -11.03 12.94
CA LEU A 208 8.23 -9.63 12.49
C LEU A 208 6.98 -8.82 12.92
N LEU A 209 5.79 -9.42 12.87
CA LEU A 209 4.57 -8.77 13.33
C LEU A 209 4.60 -8.43 14.83
N GLN A 210 5.13 -9.34 15.65
CA GLN A 210 5.28 -9.12 17.09
C GLN A 210 6.26 -7.97 17.36
N GLU A 211 7.40 -7.95 16.68
CA GLU A 211 8.38 -6.87 16.82
C GLU A 211 7.85 -5.51 16.34
N LEU A 212 7.12 -5.50 15.22
CA LEU A 212 6.42 -4.31 14.74
C LEU A 212 5.45 -3.78 15.80
N GLN A 213 4.62 -4.64 16.39
CA GLN A 213 3.67 -4.24 17.41
C GLN A 213 4.38 -3.71 18.67
N ASN A 214 5.43 -4.39 19.13
CA ASN A 214 6.23 -3.96 20.27
C ASN A 214 6.80 -2.54 20.06
N ALA A 215 7.27 -2.25 18.84
CA ALA A 215 7.78 -0.93 18.47
C ALA A 215 6.65 0.12 18.33
N ILE A 216 5.47 -0.25 17.86
CA ILE A 216 4.30 0.63 17.79
C ILE A 216 3.83 1.05 19.20
N ILE A 217 3.69 0.09 20.12
CA ILE A 217 3.23 0.35 21.50
C ILE A 217 4.15 1.37 22.19
N LYS A 218 5.48 1.28 21.97
CA LYS A 218 6.46 2.22 22.52
C LYS A 218 6.24 3.66 22.07
N LYS A 219 5.71 3.89 20.86
CA LYS A 219 5.41 5.24 20.34
C LYS A 219 4.12 5.84 20.90
N SER A 220 3.28 5.06 21.60
CA SER A 220 2.04 5.49 22.28
C SER A 220 1.15 6.43 21.45
N HIS A 221 0.73 5.97 20.27
CA HIS A 221 -0.17 6.74 19.39
C HIS A 221 -1.64 6.56 19.83
N LYS A 222 -2.39 7.68 19.96
CA LYS A 222 -3.80 7.67 20.39
C LYS A 222 -4.79 8.08 19.30
N ASP A 223 -4.36 8.23 18.05
CA ASP A 223 -5.28 8.40 16.91
C ASP A 223 -5.57 7.09 16.19
N ILE A 224 -6.65 7.04 15.43
CA ILE A 224 -7.12 5.89 14.65
C ILE A 224 -5.98 5.14 13.98
N HIS A 225 -6.03 3.82 14.09
CA HIS A 225 -5.03 2.92 13.55
C HIS A 225 -5.67 2.03 12.48
N ILE A 226 -5.25 2.19 11.23
CA ILE A 226 -5.74 1.39 10.10
C ILE A 226 -4.68 0.36 9.73
N PHE A 227 -5.10 -0.89 9.60
CA PHE A 227 -4.26 -2.01 9.20
C PHE A 227 -4.73 -2.58 7.86
N ILE A 228 -3.77 -2.91 6.99
CA ILE A 228 -4.00 -3.76 5.82
C ILE A 228 -3.35 -5.11 6.09
N CYS A 229 -4.07 -6.19 5.83
CA CYS A 229 -3.63 -7.57 6.04
C CYS A 229 -3.67 -8.36 4.73
N PRO A 230 -2.71 -9.26 4.44
CA PRO A 230 -2.74 -10.13 3.26
C PRO A 230 -4.07 -10.85 3.06
N ASN A 231 -4.50 -10.97 1.80
CA ASN A 231 -5.78 -11.62 1.47
C ASN A 231 -5.75 -13.15 1.62
N ASN A 232 -4.59 -13.78 1.44
CA ASN A 232 -4.44 -15.24 1.40
C ASN A 232 -3.94 -15.81 2.74
N ILE A 233 -4.63 -15.47 3.83
CA ILE A 233 -4.29 -15.91 5.18
C ILE A 233 -5.40 -16.83 5.70
N SER A 234 -5.01 -17.92 6.37
CA SER A 234 -5.96 -18.84 7.01
C SER A 234 -6.65 -18.20 8.21
N ASP A 235 -7.83 -18.70 8.59
CA ASP A 235 -8.59 -18.16 9.72
C ASP A 235 -7.81 -18.18 11.05
N GLU A 236 -6.98 -19.20 11.27
CA GLU A 236 -6.10 -19.30 12.44
C GLU A 236 -5.10 -18.15 12.48
N HIS A 237 -4.44 -17.90 11.35
CA HIS A 237 -3.45 -16.84 11.21
C HIS A 237 -4.11 -15.45 11.29
N PHE A 238 -5.31 -15.29 10.73
CA PHE A 238 -6.10 -14.08 10.87
C PHE A 238 -6.39 -13.77 12.34
N LYS A 239 -6.89 -14.75 13.10
CA LYS A 239 -7.13 -14.62 14.55
C LYS A 239 -5.84 -14.24 15.30
N LYS A 240 -4.71 -14.83 14.91
CA LYS A 240 -3.38 -14.50 15.48
C LYS A 240 -2.99 -13.05 15.21
N ILE A 241 -3.21 -12.53 13.99
CA ILE A 241 -2.97 -11.11 13.65
C ILE A 241 -3.86 -10.21 14.51
N CYS A 242 -5.16 -10.51 14.59
CA CYS A 242 -6.10 -9.75 15.41
C CYS A 242 -5.67 -9.68 16.87
N ASN A 243 -5.15 -10.79 17.42
CA ASN A 243 -4.66 -10.86 18.79
C ASN A 243 -3.35 -10.06 18.98
N ILE A 244 -2.39 -10.18 18.06
CA ILE A 244 -1.11 -9.44 18.16
C ILE A 244 -1.37 -7.94 18.19
N PHE A 245 -2.21 -7.43 17.28
CA PHE A 245 -2.45 -6.00 17.17
C PHE A 245 -3.60 -5.50 18.06
N GLU A 246 -4.30 -6.39 18.76
CA GLU A 246 -5.51 -6.12 19.56
C GLU A 246 -6.59 -5.38 18.75
N ILE A 247 -6.87 -5.89 17.56
CA ILE A 247 -7.82 -5.29 16.62
C ILE A 247 -9.19 -5.14 17.26
N ASN A 248 -9.82 -3.97 17.09
CA ASN A 248 -11.14 -3.68 17.65
C ASN A 248 -12.26 -3.91 16.65
N LYS A 249 -11.99 -3.74 15.34
CA LYS A 249 -13.02 -3.77 14.30
C LYS A 249 -12.44 -4.28 12.99
N VAL A 250 -13.18 -5.11 12.27
CA VAL A 250 -12.76 -5.64 10.96
C VAL A 250 -13.69 -5.14 9.86
N ILE A 251 -13.10 -4.66 8.78
CA ILE A 251 -13.81 -4.28 7.54
C ILE A 251 -13.48 -5.31 6.46
N VAL A 252 -14.51 -5.98 5.96
CA VAL A 252 -14.41 -6.92 4.84
C VAL A 252 -14.93 -6.25 3.58
N ILE A 253 -14.10 -6.21 2.54
CA ILE A 253 -14.44 -5.54 1.28
C ILE A 253 -14.67 -6.55 0.18
N GLY A 254 -15.88 -6.52 -0.38
CA GLY A 254 -16.17 -7.20 -1.64
C GLY A 254 -16.07 -8.73 -1.61
N ASP A 255 -16.12 -9.34 -0.42
CA ASP A 255 -16.08 -10.78 -0.25
C ASP A 255 -17.09 -11.24 0.81
N GLU A 256 -18.31 -11.52 0.35
CA GLU A 256 -19.42 -11.96 1.21
C GLU A 256 -19.18 -13.35 1.83
N ARG A 257 -18.44 -14.22 1.13
CA ARG A 257 -18.06 -15.54 1.65
C ARG A 257 -17.09 -15.36 2.80
N LEU A 258 -16.02 -14.61 2.59
CA LEU A 258 -15.06 -14.27 3.65
C LEU A 258 -15.77 -13.62 4.83
N PHE A 259 -16.65 -12.64 4.59
CA PHE A 259 -17.43 -11.99 5.66
C PHE A 259 -18.25 -13.00 6.47
N SER A 260 -18.89 -13.97 5.81
CA SER A 260 -19.75 -14.95 6.46
C SER A 260 -18.95 -15.97 7.29
N PHE A 261 -17.82 -16.45 6.76
CA PHE A 261 -16.97 -17.44 7.45
C PHE A 261 -16.12 -16.83 8.57
N LEU A 262 -15.84 -15.53 8.52
CA LEU A 262 -14.97 -14.87 9.49
C LEU A 262 -15.58 -14.83 10.90
N GLU A 263 -15.03 -15.57 11.84
CA GLU A 263 -15.43 -15.54 13.25
C GLU A 263 -14.75 -14.36 13.99
N PHE A 264 -15.24 -13.14 13.79
CA PHE A 264 -14.79 -11.93 14.49
C PHE A 264 -15.94 -10.93 14.61
N GLU A 265 -16.10 -10.31 15.78
CA GLU A 265 -17.06 -9.23 15.99
C GLU A 265 -16.42 -8.08 16.80
N PRO A 266 -16.68 -6.80 16.47
CA PRO A 266 -17.52 -6.34 15.37
C PRO A 266 -16.84 -6.45 13.99
N LYS A 267 -17.56 -7.00 13.00
CA LYS A 267 -17.17 -6.96 11.57
C LYS A 267 -18.20 -6.23 10.71
N ILE A 268 -17.72 -5.51 9.69
CA ILE A 268 -18.58 -4.73 8.77
C ILE A 268 -18.25 -5.12 7.32
N ASN A 269 -19.29 -5.37 6.54
CA ASN A 269 -19.18 -5.61 5.10
C ASN A 269 -19.30 -4.29 4.33
N ILE A 270 -18.35 -4.01 3.43
CA ILE A 270 -18.41 -2.92 2.47
C ILE A 270 -18.40 -3.54 1.07
N CYS A 271 -19.40 -3.20 0.26
CA CYS A 271 -19.48 -3.69 -1.11
C CYS A 271 -18.22 -3.30 -1.91
N GLN A 272 -17.79 -4.20 -2.80
CA GLN A 272 -16.75 -3.90 -3.77
C GLN A 272 -17.20 -2.76 -4.68
N SER A 273 -16.27 -1.90 -5.10
CA SER A 273 -16.55 -1.04 -6.26
C SER A 273 -16.60 -1.91 -7.52
N ASN A 274 -17.60 -1.69 -8.37
CA ASN A 274 -17.69 -2.35 -9.67
C ASN A 274 -16.57 -1.94 -10.64
N GLY A 275 -15.72 -0.98 -10.24
CA GLY A 275 -14.52 -0.57 -10.97
C GLY A 275 -13.25 -1.19 -10.42
N TYR A 276 -13.36 -2.16 -9.50
CA TYR A 276 -12.20 -2.86 -8.97
C TYR A 276 -11.47 -3.62 -10.07
N ILE A 277 -10.17 -3.40 -10.12
CA ILE A 277 -9.23 -4.12 -10.98
C ILE A 277 -8.16 -4.71 -10.06
N ASP A 278 -7.85 -5.98 -10.27
CA ASP A 278 -6.80 -6.65 -9.52
C ASP A 278 -5.44 -6.36 -10.17
N ALA A 279 -4.63 -5.54 -9.51
CA ALA A 279 -3.33 -5.13 -10.02
C ALA A 279 -2.35 -6.32 -10.18
N LEU A 280 -2.50 -7.36 -9.35
CA LEU A 280 -1.62 -8.54 -9.41
C LEU A 280 -1.90 -9.45 -10.61
N ASN A 281 -3.11 -9.40 -11.15
CA ASN A 281 -3.50 -10.19 -12.32
C ASN A 281 -3.27 -9.43 -13.64
N ASP A 282 -2.77 -8.19 -13.56
CA ASP A 282 -2.44 -7.41 -14.74
C ASP A 282 -1.04 -7.77 -15.25
N LEU A 283 -0.99 -8.68 -16.23
CA LEU A 283 0.25 -9.19 -16.82
C LEU A 283 1.15 -8.10 -17.41
N ASN A 284 0.59 -6.94 -17.76
CA ASN A 284 1.33 -5.81 -18.32
C ASN A 284 1.94 -4.90 -17.24
N TYR A 285 1.65 -5.17 -15.96
CA TYR A 285 1.95 -4.27 -14.86
C TYR A 285 2.98 -4.88 -13.91
N ASN A 286 4.24 -4.45 -14.04
CA ASN A 286 5.29 -4.89 -13.12
C ASN A 286 5.28 -4.03 -11.85
N PHE A 287 4.30 -4.30 -10.99
CA PHE A 287 4.06 -3.56 -9.74
C PHE A 287 5.29 -3.50 -8.83
N GLU A 288 6.03 -4.61 -8.71
CA GLU A 288 7.23 -4.69 -7.86
C GLU A 288 8.30 -3.70 -8.34
N ASN A 289 8.63 -3.73 -9.64
CA ASN A 289 9.62 -2.82 -10.20
C ASN A 289 9.20 -1.36 -10.14
N GLU A 290 7.93 -1.03 -10.42
CA GLU A 290 7.48 0.36 -10.34
C GLU A 290 7.62 0.91 -8.92
N LYS A 291 7.23 0.14 -7.91
CA LYS A 291 7.34 0.56 -6.50
C LYS A 291 8.78 0.71 -6.05
N ILE A 292 9.67 -0.21 -6.46
CA ILE A 292 11.10 -0.09 -6.17
C ILE A 292 11.69 1.12 -6.90
N SER A 293 11.33 1.33 -8.16
CA SER A 293 11.76 2.50 -8.95
C SER A 293 11.34 3.80 -8.26
N LYS A 294 10.08 3.89 -7.83
CA LYS A 294 9.54 5.04 -7.11
C LYS A 294 10.28 5.34 -5.81
N TYR A 295 10.79 4.33 -5.11
CA TYR A 295 11.61 4.54 -3.91
C TYR A 295 12.92 5.28 -4.21
N PHE A 296 13.59 4.99 -5.34
CA PHE A 296 14.87 5.60 -5.69
C PHE A 296 14.75 6.88 -6.51
N TYR A 297 13.78 6.94 -7.43
CA TYR A 297 13.64 8.01 -8.40
C TYR A 297 12.46 8.96 -8.10
N GLY A 298 11.51 8.55 -7.25
CA GLY A 298 10.28 9.31 -7.03
C GLY A 298 9.21 9.01 -8.08
N SER A 299 8.07 9.69 -8.04
CA SER A 299 6.94 9.42 -8.96
C SER A 299 7.16 9.99 -10.36
N ASP A 300 7.92 11.09 -10.47
CA ASP A 300 8.24 11.87 -11.68
C ASP A 300 9.74 11.92 -11.97
N ASN A 301 10.53 11.02 -11.39
CA ASN A 301 11.99 11.10 -11.42
C ASN A 301 12.54 12.38 -10.76
N GLU A 302 11.85 12.88 -9.73
CA GLU A 302 12.28 14.04 -8.95
C GLU A 302 13.51 13.77 -8.06
N TYR A 303 13.79 12.50 -7.76
CA TYR A 303 14.96 12.08 -7.00
C TYR A 303 16.06 11.58 -7.93
N THR A 304 17.30 11.95 -7.60
CA THR A 304 18.49 11.44 -8.27
C THR A 304 19.22 10.49 -7.32
N PRO A 305 19.13 9.17 -7.52
CA PRO A 305 19.86 8.22 -6.71
C PRO A 305 21.36 8.27 -7.02
N TYR A 306 22.15 7.64 -6.15
CA TYR A 306 23.60 7.56 -6.24
C TYR A 306 24.05 6.14 -6.52
N SER A 307 25.13 5.99 -7.29
CA SER A 307 25.85 4.73 -7.38
C SER A 307 27.02 4.74 -6.41
N ILE A 308 27.02 3.85 -5.42
CA ILE A 308 28.04 3.77 -4.37
C ILE A 308 28.75 2.43 -4.36
N ASN A 309 30.00 2.43 -3.94
CA ASN A 309 30.85 1.25 -3.83
C ASN A 309 30.86 0.73 -2.39
N LEU A 310 30.43 -0.52 -2.18
CA LEU A 310 30.43 -1.20 -0.89
C LEU A 310 31.55 -2.24 -0.80
N LYS A 311 32.29 -2.21 0.32
CA LYS A 311 33.35 -3.17 0.65
C LYS A 311 32.82 -4.27 1.58
N ILE A 312 32.22 -5.30 0.98
CA ILE A 312 31.62 -6.42 1.71
C ILE A 312 32.71 -7.36 2.24
N GLY A 313 32.53 -7.88 3.44
CA GLY A 313 33.44 -8.85 4.09
C GLY A 313 34.48 -8.25 5.03
N THR A 314 34.52 -6.91 5.20
CA THR A 314 35.35 -6.25 6.22
C THR A 314 34.53 -5.92 7.46
N ASN A 315 33.75 -4.83 7.40
CA ASN A 315 32.86 -4.39 8.47
C ASN A 315 31.37 -4.54 8.11
N LEU A 316 31.09 -4.91 6.86
CA LEU A 316 29.74 -5.05 6.32
C LEU A 316 29.58 -6.46 5.76
N SER A 317 28.62 -7.21 6.28
CA SER A 317 28.25 -8.53 5.75
C SER A 317 26.86 -8.50 5.13
N VAL A 318 26.65 -9.36 4.14
CA VAL A 318 25.34 -9.58 3.53
C VAL A 318 24.84 -10.93 3.98
N VAL A 319 23.67 -10.92 4.60
CA VAL A 319 23.03 -12.11 5.15
C VAL A 319 21.70 -12.36 4.47
N SER A 320 21.33 -13.63 4.40
CA SER A 320 19.99 -14.08 4.04
C SER A 320 19.36 -14.76 5.23
N ILE A 321 18.07 -14.53 5.43
CA ILE A 321 17.27 -15.23 6.42
C ILE A 321 16.66 -16.40 5.68
N CYS A 322 17.38 -17.52 5.66
CA CYS A 322 16.95 -18.71 4.93
C CYS A 322 15.96 -19.49 5.77
N GLU A 323 14.91 -20.02 5.16
CA GLU A 323 14.16 -21.12 5.75
C GLU A 323 15.12 -22.28 6.08
N GLU A 324 14.94 -22.90 7.25
CA GLU A 324 15.41 -24.27 7.38
C GLU A 324 14.69 -25.08 6.31
N ASN A 325 15.43 -25.73 5.41
CA ASN A 325 14.85 -26.68 4.46
C ASN A 325 14.05 -27.69 5.28
N ILE A 326 12.72 -27.55 5.26
CA ILE A 326 11.83 -28.43 5.99
C ILE A 326 11.95 -29.80 5.32
N LEU A 327 12.71 -30.69 5.94
CA LEU A 327 12.69 -32.09 5.56
C LEU A 327 11.23 -32.57 5.65
N PRO A 328 10.71 -33.31 4.65
CA PRO A 328 9.36 -33.85 4.72
C PRO A 328 9.16 -34.61 6.03
N ALA A 329 7.95 -34.61 6.60
CA ALA A 329 7.68 -35.26 7.88
C ALA A 329 8.11 -36.74 7.94
N THR A 330 8.23 -37.38 6.77
CA THR A 330 8.74 -38.75 6.58
C THR A 330 10.24 -38.92 6.86
N ALA A 331 11.02 -37.84 6.90
CA ALA A 331 12.45 -37.82 7.15
C ALA A 331 12.82 -37.42 8.59
N LEU A 332 11.83 -37.16 9.45
CA LEU A 332 12.04 -36.90 10.87
C LEU A 332 11.99 -38.21 11.68
N PRO A 333 12.93 -38.45 12.62
CA PRO A 333 12.88 -39.61 13.50
C PRO A 333 11.59 -39.61 14.34
N LEU A 334 10.97 -40.80 14.47
CA LEU A 334 9.81 -41.02 15.33
C LEU A 334 10.07 -40.49 16.75
N GLY A 335 9.26 -39.51 17.19
CA GLY A 335 9.34 -38.91 18.52
C GLY A 335 10.03 -37.54 18.60
N THR A 336 10.53 -36.99 17.50
CA THR A 336 11.06 -35.61 17.47
C THR A 336 9.94 -34.59 17.23
N VAL A 337 9.76 -33.67 18.18
CA VAL A 337 8.87 -32.51 18.02
C VAL A 337 9.59 -31.46 17.18
N ARG A 338 8.88 -30.86 16.21
CA ARG A 338 9.39 -29.77 15.37
C ARG A 338 10.00 -28.67 16.24
N LYS A 339 11.25 -28.29 15.97
CA LYS A 339 11.77 -26.99 16.42
C LYS A 339 11.37 -25.95 15.37
N ALA A 340 10.24 -25.30 15.62
CA ALA A 340 9.80 -24.12 14.90
C ALA A 340 10.83 -22.98 15.09
N GLY A 341 11.25 -22.32 14.02
CA GLY A 341 12.28 -21.29 14.02
C GLY A 341 12.21 -20.40 12.78
N PHE A 342 12.66 -19.15 12.90
CA PHE A 342 12.74 -18.18 11.80
C PHE A 342 13.79 -18.53 10.73
N GLY A 343 14.50 -19.64 10.90
CA GLY A 343 15.59 -20.10 10.05
C GLY A 343 16.97 -19.65 10.51
N GLU A 344 18.00 -20.10 9.81
CA GLU A 344 19.39 -19.71 10.09
C GLU A 344 19.78 -18.45 9.33
N ILE A 345 20.55 -17.57 9.99
CA ILE A 345 21.17 -16.41 9.36
C ILE A 345 22.43 -16.88 8.62
N LYS A 346 22.39 -16.85 7.28
CA LYS A 346 23.50 -17.31 6.44
C LYS A 346 24.16 -16.15 5.73
N ASP A 347 25.49 -16.16 5.67
CA ASP A 347 26.22 -15.21 4.83
C ASP A 347 26.01 -15.58 3.36
N VAL A 348 25.63 -14.59 2.56
CA VAL A 348 25.39 -14.75 1.13
C VAL A 348 26.19 -13.74 0.34
N ARG A 349 26.53 -14.11 -0.89
CA ARG A 349 27.07 -13.14 -1.84
C ARG A 349 25.92 -12.31 -2.40
N PRO A 350 26.08 -10.97 -2.51
CA PRO A 350 25.10 -10.14 -3.19
C PRO A 350 24.87 -10.66 -4.60
N SER A 351 23.63 -10.62 -5.06
CA SER A 351 23.27 -10.98 -6.43
C SER A 351 22.83 -9.73 -7.20
N ILE A 352 23.18 -9.65 -8.48
CA ILE A 352 22.82 -8.49 -9.30
C ILE A 352 21.29 -8.34 -9.36
N GLY A 353 20.82 -7.11 -9.20
CA GLY A 353 19.41 -6.74 -9.14
C GLY A 353 18.75 -7.01 -7.79
N SER A 354 19.41 -7.65 -6.81
CA SER A 354 18.77 -7.89 -5.51
C SER A 354 18.59 -6.60 -4.72
N VAL A 355 17.46 -6.53 -4.01
CA VAL A 355 17.24 -5.50 -2.99
C VAL A 355 17.95 -5.93 -1.71
N LEU A 356 18.82 -5.05 -1.20
CA LEU A 356 19.51 -5.22 0.07
C LEU A 356 18.91 -4.26 1.10
N ALA A 357 18.29 -4.80 2.14
CA ALA A 357 17.79 -4.00 3.24
C ALA A 357 18.90 -3.71 4.26
N ILE A 358 19.00 -2.46 4.68
CA ILE A 358 20.03 -2.00 5.61
C ILE A 358 19.51 -2.22 7.03
N SER A 359 20.03 -3.22 7.74
CA SER A 359 19.60 -3.50 9.12
C SER A 359 20.10 -2.42 10.09
N ASP A 360 19.25 -2.04 11.04
CA ASP A 360 19.62 -1.17 12.17
C ASP A 360 20.40 -1.93 13.28
N SER A 361 20.58 -3.24 13.14
CA SER A 361 21.31 -4.06 14.12
C SER A 361 22.82 -4.02 13.92
N ASP A 362 23.56 -3.94 15.03
CA ASP A 362 25.00 -4.22 15.08
C ASP A 362 25.33 -5.66 15.53
N ARG A 363 24.32 -6.45 15.90
CA ARG A 363 24.48 -7.83 16.37
C ARG A 363 23.85 -8.82 15.42
N ARG A 364 24.62 -9.82 14.99
CA ARG A 364 24.16 -10.86 14.06
C ARG A 364 22.87 -11.53 14.54
N ASP A 365 22.81 -11.89 15.82
CA ASP A 365 21.66 -12.58 16.41
C ASP A 365 20.36 -11.79 16.29
N ASN A 366 20.41 -10.45 16.20
CA ASN A 366 19.22 -9.61 16.16
C ASN A 366 18.86 -9.13 14.74
N VAL A 367 19.69 -9.42 13.72
CA VAL A 367 19.48 -8.88 12.36
C VAL A 367 18.10 -9.24 11.81
N HIS A 368 17.62 -10.45 12.10
CA HIS A 368 16.33 -10.95 11.62
C HIS A 368 15.10 -10.23 12.20
N ILE A 369 15.22 -9.67 13.41
CA ILE A 369 14.14 -8.95 14.14
C ILE A 369 14.35 -7.45 14.20
N SER A 370 15.36 -6.91 13.53
CA SER A 370 15.66 -5.48 13.60
C SER A 370 14.96 -4.73 12.46
N PRO A 371 14.51 -3.50 12.72
CA PRO A 371 13.99 -2.66 11.66
C PRO A 371 15.10 -2.32 10.65
N VAL A 372 14.67 -1.84 9.49
CA VAL A 372 15.58 -1.45 8.42
C VAL A 372 15.58 0.07 8.22
N ILE A 373 16.77 0.62 7.98
CA ILE A 373 17.00 2.06 7.81
C ILE A 373 16.61 2.49 6.39
N GLY A 374 16.84 1.62 5.41
CA GLY A 374 16.62 1.88 4.00
C GLY A 374 17.07 0.70 3.15
N PHE A 375 17.16 0.94 1.85
CA PHE A 375 17.42 -0.13 0.88
C PHE A 375 18.45 0.29 -0.16
N PHE A 376 19.18 -0.70 -0.65
CA PHE A 376 20.04 -0.61 -1.82
C PHE A 376 19.58 -1.60 -2.88
N VAL A 377 19.96 -1.36 -4.14
CA VAL A 377 19.86 -2.36 -5.21
C VAL A 377 21.25 -2.65 -5.75
N VAL A 378 21.58 -3.93 -5.94
CA VAL A 378 22.89 -4.33 -6.45
C VAL A 378 22.98 -4.11 -7.96
N ASN A 379 23.93 -3.28 -8.40
CA ASN A 379 24.15 -2.99 -9.81
C ASN A 379 25.21 -3.94 -10.40
N SER A 380 26.36 -4.09 -9.73
CA SER A 380 27.40 -5.02 -10.14
C SER A 380 28.12 -5.65 -8.95
N THR A 381 28.60 -6.87 -9.15
CA THR A 381 29.31 -7.67 -8.15
C THR A 381 30.66 -8.09 -8.71
N ASP A 382 31.55 -7.12 -8.90
CA ASP A 382 32.93 -7.36 -9.35
C ASP A 382 33.85 -7.53 -8.12
N THR A 383 35.03 -6.90 -8.12
CA THR A 383 35.92 -6.82 -6.94
C THR A 383 35.34 -5.95 -5.82
N ILE A 384 34.49 -4.99 -6.17
CA ILE A 384 33.78 -4.10 -5.25
C ILE A 384 32.31 -4.13 -5.67
N THR A 385 31.40 -4.29 -4.71
CA THR A 385 29.97 -4.32 -5.00
C THR A 385 29.47 -2.90 -5.22
N LYS A 386 28.97 -2.61 -6.42
CA LYS A 386 28.31 -1.35 -6.75
C LYS A 386 26.82 -1.47 -6.48
N VAL A 387 26.26 -0.48 -5.80
CA VAL A 387 24.83 -0.45 -5.49
C VAL A 387 24.21 0.90 -5.81
N LEU A 388 22.94 0.88 -6.21
CA LEU A 388 22.05 2.03 -6.25
C LEU A 388 21.62 2.39 -4.82
N ALA A 389 21.73 3.67 -4.46
CA ALA A 389 21.49 4.18 -3.13
C ALA A 389 20.68 5.48 -3.15
N PRO A 390 19.79 5.71 -2.17
CA PRO A 390 19.06 6.98 -2.08
C PRO A 390 19.95 8.15 -1.63
N GLN A 391 21.14 7.87 -1.06
CA GLN A 391 22.05 8.87 -0.52
C GLN A 391 23.50 8.58 -0.92
N SER A 392 24.31 9.64 -1.06
CA SER A 392 25.70 9.55 -1.52
C SER A 392 26.66 8.87 -0.52
N LYS A 393 26.31 8.90 0.76
CA LYS A 393 27.07 8.23 1.82
C LYS A 393 26.21 7.10 2.41
N PRO A 394 26.71 5.86 2.44
CA PRO A 394 25.97 4.78 3.09
C PRO A 394 25.83 5.08 4.59
N PRO A 395 24.69 4.75 5.21
CA PRO A 395 24.55 4.81 6.66
C PRO A 395 25.55 3.84 7.32
N LYS A 396 25.86 4.09 8.60
CA LYS A 396 26.63 3.14 9.40
C LYS A 396 25.75 1.91 9.62
N ALA A 397 26.14 0.79 9.03
CA ALA A 397 25.47 -0.48 9.19
C ALA A 397 26.51 -1.61 9.19
N SER A 398 26.22 -2.64 9.97
CA SER A 398 27.07 -3.84 10.08
C SER A 398 26.55 -4.97 9.19
N PHE A 399 25.24 -5.00 8.92
CA PHE A 399 24.57 -6.08 8.18
C PHE A 399 23.60 -5.55 7.12
N LEU A 400 23.64 -6.16 5.94
CA LEU A 400 22.61 -6.02 4.90
C LEU A 400 21.83 -7.34 4.78
N ILE A 401 20.52 -7.25 4.60
CA ILE A 401 19.65 -8.42 4.44
C ILE A 401 19.27 -8.53 2.97
N GLN A 402 19.56 -9.68 2.35
CA GLN A 402 19.13 -10.01 0.99
C GLN A 402 17.93 -10.96 1.06
N GLY A 403 16.84 -10.60 0.38
CA GLY A 403 15.69 -11.47 0.13
C GLY A 403 15.60 -11.91 -1.35
N ASP A 404 14.45 -12.45 -1.75
CA ASP A 404 14.22 -12.90 -3.14
C ASP A 404 13.77 -11.79 -4.09
N ILE A 405 13.52 -10.59 -3.58
CA ILE A 405 13.06 -9.45 -4.38
C ILE A 405 14.18 -8.90 -5.26
N LYS A 406 13.84 -8.77 -6.55
CA LYS A 406 14.74 -8.26 -7.57
C LYS A 406 14.16 -7.06 -8.28
N TYR A 407 15.01 -6.06 -8.49
CA TYR A 407 14.75 -4.95 -9.37
C TYR A 407 15.40 -5.22 -10.73
N THR A 408 14.60 -5.14 -11.80
CA THR A 408 15.06 -5.33 -13.18
C THR A 408 14.94 -4.04 -14.01
N GLY A 409 14.72 -2.89 -13.36
CA GLY A 409 14.71 -1.59 -14.02
C GLY A 409 16.12 -1.07 -14.32
N ASP A 410 16.25 0.23 -14.61
CA ASP A 410 17.55 0.81 -14.96
C ASP A 410 18.45 0.90 -13.71
N LEU A 411 19.58 0.20 -13.79
CA LEU A 411 20.62 0.10 -12.77
C LEU A 411 21.81 1.04 -13.04
N ARG A 412 21.70 1.92 -14.05
CA ARG A 412 22.80 2.79 -14.48
C ARG A 412 23.03 4.01 -13.60
#